data_AF-A0A928FQV7-F1
#
_entry.id   AF-A0A928FQV7-F1
#
_cell.length_a   1.000
_cell.length_b   1.000
_cell.length_c   1.000
_cell.angle_alpha   90.00
_cell.angle_beta   90.00
_cell.angle_gamma   90.00
#
_symmetry.space_group_name_H-M   'P 1'
#
loop_
_entity.id
_entity.type
_entity.pdbx_description
1 polymer ?
#
loop_
_entity_poly.entity_id
_entity_poly.type
_entity_poly.pdbx_seq_one_letter_code
_entity_poly.pdbx_strand_id
1 'polypeptide(L)'
;MRNEERAAKRINGAEEAVEESVLELPEAKKKDFKFKSVFTSDTFKDGAKSFGVRNVAIVLSVLVIGAAVFVNWKLFGGPADTDKDQGGAQVGITGTTGGATDVNASGKDYFAASLVERERARDEALEVLQGVVDDSEALETAKEQALLDIATMAKVIENESNIETLIKAKGFEECVAVINGDKANVIVKSEGLQPNDLSQILEIVYLQAGILPENVTIMEK
;
A
#
# COMPACT_ATOMS: atom_id res chain seq x y z
N MET A 1 28.45 64.68 17.19
CA MET A 1 27.33 64.92 16.25
C MET A 1 27.20 63.86 15.14
N ARG A 2 27.96 62.74 15.14
CA ARG A 2 27.80 61.66 14.11
C ARG A 2 27.10 60.38 14.60
N ASN A 3 26.67 60.36 15.87
CA ASN A 3 25.85 59.27 16.44
C ASN A 3 24.36 59.64 16.59
N GLU A 4 23.98 60.87 16.30
CA GLU A 4 22.58 61.33 16.42
C GLU A 4 21.83 61.26 15.08
N GLU A 5 22.54 61.12 13.96
CA GLU A 5 21.95 61.04 12.61
C GLU A 5 21.55 59.61 12.20
N ARG A 6 21.95 58.59 12.96
CA ARG A 6 21.52 57.18 12.75
C ARG A 6 20.28 56.80 13.57
N ALA A 7 19.92 57.59 14.58
CA ALA A 7 18.71 57.37 15.36
C ALA A 7 17.46 57.90 14.65
N ALA A 8 17.55 59.05 13.96
CA ALA A 8 16.43 59.63 13.22
C ALA A 8 16.04 58.82 11.96
N LYS A 9 16.96 58.03 11.39
CA LYS A 9 16.69 57.19 10.20
C LYS A 9 16.17 55.77 10.52
N ARG A 10 16.09 55.40 11.80
CA ARG A 10 15.42 54.16 12.25
C ARG A 10 14.06 54.40 12.91
N ILE A 11 13.74 55.65 13.22
CA ILE A 11 12.44 56.03 13.78
C ILE A 11 11.48 56.45 12.66
N ASN A 12 11.98 56.98 11.53
CA ASN A 12 11.16 57.36 10.37
C ASN A 12 10.97 56.25 9.33
N GLY A 13 11.19 54.98 9.71
CA GLY A 13 10.99 53.81 8.86
C GLY A 13 10.25 52.67 9.59
N ALA A 14 9.68 52.98 10.76
CA ALA A 14 8.96 52.04 11.60
C ALA A 14 7.51 52.50 11.86
N GLU A 15 6.97 53.38 11.01
CA GLU A 15 5.64 53.98 11.17
C GLU A 15 4.91 54.14 9.82
N GLU A 16 4.90 53.09 9.00
CA GLU A 16 4.00 52.99 7.83
C GLU A 16 3.82 51.53 7.37
N ALA A 17 3.44 50.64 8.30
CA ALA A 17 3.14 49.24 7.96
C ALA A 17 2.02 48.64 8.83
N VAL A 18 1.05 49.47 9.21
CA VAL A 18 -0.17 49.03 9.88
C VAL A 18 -1.34 49.70 9.15
N GLU A 19 -2.18 48.84 8.57
CA GLU A 19 -3.44 49.13 7.88
C GLU A 19 -3.35 49.76 6.49
N GLU A 20 -3.37 48.91 5.46
CA GLU A 20 -4.49 48.80 4.51
C GLU A 20 -4.02 47.97 3.29
N SER A 21 -3.95 46.64 3.46
CA SER A 21 -3.93 45.74 2.30
C SER A 21 -4.86 44.59 2.63
N VAL A 22 -6.14 44.86 2.40
CA VAL A 22 -7.20 43.89 2.21
C VAL A 22 -6.61 42.68 1.49
N LEU A 23 -6.60 41.56 2.21
CA LEU A 23 -6.08 40.29 1.74
C LEU A 23 -7.09 39.78 0.69
N GLU A 24 -6.85 40.12 -0.58
CA GLU A 24 -7.60 39.55 -1.70
C GLU A 24 -7.37 38.03 -1.70
N LEU A 25 -8.39 37.30 -1.24
CA LEU A 25 -8.52 35.86 -1.46
C LEU A 25 -8.41 35.60 -2.97
N PRO A 26 -7.53 34.69 -3.43
CA PRO A 26 -7.55 34.28 -4.83
C PRO A 26 -8.91 33.63 -5.11
N GLU A 27 -9.68 34.22 -6.03
CA GLU A 27 -10.95 33.65 -6.46
C GLU A 27 -10.75 32.21 -6.95
N ALA A 28 -11.47 31.28 -6.31
CA ALA A 28 -11.54 29.90 -6.74
C ALA A 28 -12.17 29.84 -8.14
N LYS A 29 -11.33 29.60 -9.15
CA LYS A 29 -11.74 29.32 -10.53
C LYS A 29 -12.64 28.07 -10.55
N LYS A 30 -13.97 28.27 -10.55
CA LYS A 30 -14.93 27.20 -10.87
C LYS A 30 -14.61 26.67 -12.26
N LYS A 31 -13.98 25.50 -12.33
CA LYS A 31 -13.91 24.71 -13.55
C LYS A 31 -15.21 23.94 -13.66
N ASP A 32 -16.08 24.39 -14.55
CA ASP A 32 -17.25 23.63 -14.97
C ASP A 32 -16.78 22.37 -15.71
N PHE A 33 -16.65 21.27 -14.97
CA PHE A 33 -16.44 19.96 -15.57
C PHE A 33 -17.74 19.47 -16.18
N LYS A 34 -17.93 19.74 -17.48
CA LYS A 34 -18.93 19.04 -18.30
C LYS A 34 -18.52 17.59 -18.46
N PHE A 35 -19.10 16.71 -17.63
CA PHE A 35 -19.01 15.26 -17.76
C PHE A 35 -19.77 14.82 -19.02
N LYS A 36 -19.05 14.72 -20.15
CA LYS A 36 -19.60 14.20 -21.41
C LYS A 36 -19.57 12.67 -21.33
N SER A 37 -20.69 12.12 -20.86
CA SER A 37 -21.20 10.76 -21.15
C SER A 37 -20.22 9.79 -21.83
N VAL A 38 -19.54 8.96 -21.04
CA VAL A 38 -18.73 7.81 -21.51
C VAL A 38 -19.55 6.51 -21.52
N PHE A 39 -20.84 6.55 -21.17
CA PHE A 39 -21.75 5.44 -21.41
C PHE A 39 -22.50 5.67 -22.72
N THR A 40 -21.88 5.26 -23.82
CA THR A 40 -22.60 4.91 -25.05
C THR A 40 -22.22 3.48 -25.39
N SER A 41 -23.13 2.59 -25.05
CA SER A 41 -23.24 1.22 -25.49
C SER A 41 -23.41 1.20 -27.01
N ASP A 42 -22.34 1.01 -27.78
CA ASP A 42 -22.41 0.75 -29.23
C ASP A 42 -21.13 0.09 -29.77
N THR A 43 -20.68 -0.99 -29.14
CA THR A 43 -19.66 -1.88 -29.72
C THR A 43 -20.08 -3.34 -29.64
N PHE A 44 -21.30 -3.61 -30.07
CA PHE A 44 -21.78 -4.98 -30.31
C PHE A 44 -22.40 -5.08 -31.70
N LYS A 45 -21.68 -4.62 -32.73
CA LYS A 45 -21.98 -5.01 -34.11
C LYS A 45 -20.78 -4.78 -35.03
N ASP A 46 -20.48 -5.82 -35.79
CA ASP A 46 -19.58 -5.91 -36.94
C ASP A 46 -18.08 -6.18 -36.66
N GLY A 47 -17.67 -7.41 -36.97
CA GLY A 47 -16.26 -7.81 -36.94
C GLY A 47 -15.95 -9.27 -37.31
N ALA A 48 -16.78 -9.93 -38.11
CA ALA A 48 -16.48 -11.27 -38.65
C ALA A 48 -15.53 -11.17 -39.84
N LYS A 49 -14.22 -11.03 -39.59
CA LYS A 49 -13.10 -11.56 -40.39
C LYS A 49 -11.78 -11.03 -39.80
N SER A 50 -10.90 -11.95 -39.42
CA SER A 50 -9.53 -11.76 -38.89
C SER A 50 -9.35 -11.60 -37.37
N PHE A 51 -9.97 -12.49 -36.58
CA PHE A 51 -9.44 -12.75 -35.23
C PHE A 51 -8.21 -13.63 -35.33
N GLY A 52 -7.02 -13.04 -35.09
CA GLY A 52 -5.75 -13.76 -35.11
C GLY A 52 -5.74 -14.95 -34.16
N VAL A 53 -4.98 -15.99 -34.51
CA VAL A 53 -4.90 -17.29 -33.83
C VAL A 53 -4.69 -17.17 -32.30
N ARG A 54 -4.02 -16.09 -31.88
CA ARG A 54 -3.77 -15.76 -30.47
C ARG A 54 -5.06 -15.42 -29.70
N ASN A 55 -6.02 -14.74 -30.33
CA ASN A 55 -7.31 -14.41 -29.71
C ASN A 55 -8.24 -15.62 -29.67
N VAL A 56 -8.19 -16.48 -30.70
CA VAL A 56 -8.93 -17.75 -30.72
C VAL A 56 -8.41 -18.69 -29.63
N ALA A 57 -7.09 -18.77 -29.44
CA ALA A 57 -6.48 -19.53 -28.36
C ALA A 57 -6.94 -19.03 -26.98
N ILE A 58 -6.96 -17.72 -26.75
CA ILE A 58 -7.43 -17.13 -25.49
C ILE A 58 -8.91 -17.48 -25.23
N VAL A 59 -9.79 -17.36 -26.23
CA VAL A 59 -11.21 -17.71 -26.08
C VAL A 59 -11.40 -19.20 -25.80
N LEU A 60 -10.62 -20.07 -26.44
CA LEU A 60 -10.63 -21.52 -26.15
C LEU A 60 -10.16 -21.83 -24.73
N SER A 61 -9.07 -21.20 -24.26
CA SER A 61 -8.56 -21.39 -22.90
C SER A 61 -9.58 -20.95 -21.85
N VAL A 62 -10.23 -19.81 -22.04
CA VAL A 62 -11.27 -19.31 -21.11
C VAL A 62 -12.47 -20.27 -21.08
N LEU A 63 -12.87 -20.83 -22.23
CA LEU A 63 -13.97 -21.79 -22.31
C LEU A 63 -13.63 -23.10 -21.57
N VAL A 64 -12.41 -23.61 -21.73
CA VAL A 64 -11.95 -24.83 -21.05
C VAL A 64 -11.89 -24.64 -19.53
N ILE A 65 -11.39 -23.49 -19.06
CA ILE A 65 -11.35 -23.17 -17.62
C ILE A 65 -12.77 -23.02 -17.07
N GLY A 66 -13.67 -22.34 -17.80
CA GLY A 66 -15.08 -22.22 -17.40
C GLY A 66 -15.79 -23.57 -17.28
N ALA A 67 -15.54 -24.49 -18.21
CA ALA A 67 -16.05 -25.86 -18.14
C ALA A 67 -15.48 -26.63 -16.94
N ALA A 68 -14.19 -26.47 -16.63
CA ALA A 68 -13.55 -27.13 -15.49
C ALA A 68 -14.12 -26.64 -14.14
N VAL A 69 -14.31 -25.32 -13.98
CA VAL A 69 -14.95 -24.74 -12.78
C VAL A 69 -16.39 -25.21 -12.64
N PHE A 70 -17.14 -25.27 -13.74
CA PHE A 70 -18.51 -25.76 -13.75
C PHE A 70 -18.61 -27.25 -13.38
N VAL A 71 -17.71 -28.08 -13.90
CA VAL A 71 -17.65 -29.51 -13.52
C VAL A 71 -17.24 -29.65 -12.06
N ASN A 72 -16.26 -28.87 -11.57
CA ASN A 72 -15.84 -28.91 -10.17
C ASN A 72 -17.00 -28.52 -9.24
N TRP A 73 -17.74 -27.46 -9.57
CA TRP A 73 -18.91 -27.06 -8.80
C TRP A 73 -20.04 -28.08 -8.89
N LYS A 74 -20.27 -28.70 -10.04
CA LYS A 74 -21.31 -29.72 -10.21
C LYS A 74 -20.97 -31.05 -9.54
N LEU A 75 -19.69 -31.42 -9.47
CA LEU A 75 -19.24 -32.70 -8.92
C LEU A 75 -18.99 -32.61 -7.40
N PHE A 76 -18.59 -31.44 -6.88
CA PHE A 76 -18.19 -31.25 -5.49
C PHE A 76 -19.01 -30.18 -4.73
N GLY A 77 -19.99 -29.54 -5.36
CA GLY A 77 -20.83 -28.49 -4.77
C GLY A 77 -22.26 -28.95 -4.48
N GLY A 78 -22.42 -29.86 -3.52
CA GLY A 78 -23.67 -30.02 -2.77
C GLY A 78 -23.44 -29.64 -1.31
N PRO A 79 -24.40 -29.04 -0.58
CA PRO A 79 -24.19 -28.70 0.81
C PRO A 79 -24.24 -29.98 1.63
N ALA A 80 -23.13 -30.32 2.29
CA ALA A 80 -23.09 -31.42 3.25
C ALA A 80 -22.50 -30.89 4.56
N ASP A 81 -23.39 -30.56 5.50
CA ASP A 81 -23.10 -30.71 6.92
C ASP A 81 -22.73 -32.18 7.17
N THR A 82 -21.62 -32.43 7.87
CA THR A 82 -21.41 -33.52 8.85
C THR A 82 -19.91 -33.81 8.96
N ASP A 83 -19.37 -33.50 10.14
CA ASP A 83 -18.25 -34.17 10.81
C ASP A 83 -18.00 -35.61 10.32
N LYS A 84 -16.79 -35.89 9.82
CA LYS A 84 -15.96 -37.04 10.22
C LYS A 84 -14.49 -36.75 9.94
N ASP A 85 -13.77 -36.50 11.02
CA ASP A 85 -12.35 -36.79 11.22
C ASP A 85 -11.95 -38.15 10.64
N GLN A 86 -10.87 -38.20 9.85
CA GLN A 86 -9.79 -39.20 9.96
C GLN A 86 -8.49 -38.69 9.30
N GLY A 87 -7.57 -38.21 10.16
CA GLY A 87 -6.20 -38.74 10.19
C GLY A 87 -5.11 -38.09 9.33
N GLY A 88 -4.43 -37.08 9.89
CA GLY A 88 -3.19 -36.55 9.32
C GLY A 88 -2.47 -35.48 10.15
N ALA A 89 -2.22 -35.76 11.44
CA ALA A 89 -1.25 -35.10 12.33
C ALA A 89 -1.19 -33.56 12.33
N GLN A 90 -1.98 -32.92 13.20
CA GLN A 90 -1.69 -31.60 13.75
C GLN A 90 -1.95 -31.65 15.27
N VAL A 91 -0.88 -31.48 16.05
CA VAL A 91 -0.91 -31.37 17.52
C VAL A 91 -1.73 -30.14 17.89
N GLY A 92 -2.76 -30.36 18.70
CA GLY A 92 -3.77 -29.36 19.01
C GLY A 92 -3.32 -28.25 19.95
N ILE A 93 -3.96 -27.10 19.80
CA ILE A 93 -4.51 -26.35 20.93
C ILE A 93 -5.95 -26.00 20.56
N THR A 94 -6.88 -26.71 21.20
CA THR A 94 -8.30 -26.36 21.27
C THR A 94 -8.46 -25.11 22.11
N GLY A 95 -8.93 -24.03 21.49
CA GLY A 95 -9.57 -22.89 22.15
C GLY A 95 -10.99 -22.79 21.64
N THR A 96 -11.93 -23.25 22.46
CA THR A 96 -13.38 -23.25 22.26
C THR A 96 -13.93 -21.90 21.80
N THR A 97 -14.65 -21.90 20.68
CA THR A 97 -15.62 -20.86 20.32
C THR A 97 -16.79 -20.92 21.29
N GLY A 98 -16.76 -20.06 22.30
CA GLY A 98 -17.88 -19.72 23.19
C GLY A 98 -18.09 -18.22 23.14
N GLY A 99 -19.31 -17.79 22.87
CA GLY A 99 -19.65 -16.42 22.48
C GLY A 99 -19.31 -15.31 23.48
N ALA A 100 -19.40 -14.10 22.89
CA ALA A 100 -19.26 -12.75 23.45
C ALA A 100 -17.82 -12.22 23.59
N THR A 101 -17.56 -11.17 22.80
CA THR A 101 -16.49 -10.16 22.93
C THR A 101 -15.10 -10.62 22.50
N ASP A 102 -14.69 -10.25 21.28
CA ASP A 102 -13.36 -9.66 21.06
C ASP A 102 -13.19 -9.22 19.60
N VAL A 103 -13.32 -7.92 19.36
CA VAL A 103 -12.81 -7.27 18.14
C VAL A 103 -11.26 -7.33 18.11
N ASN A 104 -10.62 -7.71 19.23
CA ASN A 104 -9.17 -7.78 19.37
C ASN A 104 -8.50 -9.03 18.75
N ALA A 105 -9.24 -10.11 18.50
CA ALA A 105 -8.69 -11.33 17.89
C ALA A 105 -8.40 -11.14 16.39
N SER A 106 -9.30 -10.50 15.64
CA SER A 106 -9.13 -10.29 14.20
C SER A 106 -7.99 -9.32 13.84
N GLY A 107 -7.66 -8.37 14.73
CA GLY A 107 -6.54 -7.45 14.53
C GLY A 107 -5.20 -8.17 14.61
N LYS A 108 -4.96 -8.95 15.67
CA LYS A 108 -3.72 -9.73 15.84
C LYS A 108 -3.53 -10.77 14.75
N ASP A 109 -4.62 -11.41 14.32
CA ASP A 109 -4.58 -12.36 13.20
C ASP A 109 -4.25 -11.67 11.88
N TYR A 110 -4.73 -10.44 11.65
CA TYR A 110 -4.38 -9.66 10.45
C TYR A 110 -2.89 -9.31 10.42
N PHE A 111 -2.34 -8.78 11.51
CA PHE A 111 -0.92 -8.42 11.56
C PHE A 111 -0.04 -9.66 11.41
N ALA A 112 -0.33 -10.75 12.12
CA ALA A 112 0.40 -12.00 12.00
C ALA A 112 0.32 -12.60 10.58
N ALA A 113 -0.87 -12.68 9.98
CA ALA A 113 -1.02 -13.17 8.61
C ALA A 113 -0.34 -12.25 7.58
N SER A 114 -0.42 -10.93 7.78
CA SER A 114 0.23 -9.95 6.90
C SER A 114 1.75 -10.04 6.96
N LEU A 115 2.33 -10.34 8.12
CA LEU A 115 3.77 -10.53 8.27
C LEU A 115 4.21 -11.79 7.53
N VAL A 116 3.51 -12.92 7.74
CA VAL A 116 3.82 -14.19 7.07
C VAL A 116 3.73 -14.06 5.55
N GLU A 117 2.68 -13.41 5.03
CA GLU A 117 2.52 -13.21 3.59
C GLU A 117 3.65 -12.34 3.01
N ARG A 118 4.12 -11.34 3.76
CA ARG A 118 5.22 -10.46 3.31
C ARG A 118 6.58 -11.14 3.39
N GLU A 119 6.84 -11.94 4.43
CA GLU A 119 8.03 -12.78 4.50
C GLU A 119 8.06 -13.75 3.32
N ARG A 120 6.95 -14.45 3.06
CA ARG A 120 6.81 -15.33 1.90
C ARG A 120 7.06 -14.59 0.58
N ALA A 121 6.44 -13.43 0.35
CA ALA A 121 6.62 -12.67 -0.88
C ALA A 121 8.05 -12.16 -1.07
N ARG A 122 8.74 -11.81 0.03
CA ARG A 122 10.17 -11.43 0.00
C ARG A 122 11.06 -12.63 -0.30
N ASP A 123 10.79 -13.79 0.31
CA ASP A 123 11.53 -15.02 0.05
C ASP A 123 11.38 -15.47 -1.40
N GLU A 124 10.15 -15.45 -1.94
CA GLU A 124 9.89 -15.75 -3.36
C GLU A 124 10.60 -14.77 -4.29
N ALA A 125 10.59 -13.47 -3.99
CA ALA A 125 11.32 -12.47 -4.78
C ALA A 125 12.83 -12.68 -4.72
N LEU A 126 13.37 -13.01 -3.55
CA LEU A 126 14.78 -13.23 -3.33
C LEU A 126 15.24 -14.53 -4.01
N GLU A 127 14.43 -15.59 -4.01
CA GLU A 127 14.66 -16.81 -4.76
C GLU A 127 14.75 -16.53 -6.27
N VAL A 128 13.83 -15.74 -6.82
CA VAL A 128 13.86 -15.36 -8.24
C VAL A 128 15.12 -14.56 -8.57
N LEU A 129 15.46 -13.56 -7.75
CA LEU A 129 16.64 -12.72 -7.98
C LEU A 129 17.94 -13.52 -7.82
N GLN A 130 18.02 -14.43 -6.86
CA GLN A 130 19.15 -15.36 -6.72
C GLN A 130 19.25 -16.32 -7.90
N GLY A 131 18.12 -16.85 -8.38
CA GLY A 131 18.09 -17.68 -9.58
C GLY A 131 18.69 -16.97 -10.81
N VAL A 132 18.44 -15.67 -10.97
CA VAL A 132 19.06 -14.86 -12.05
C VAL A 132 20.57 -14.66 -11.83
N VAL A 133 21.01 -14.48 -10.59
CA VAL A 133 22.44 -14.34 -10.25
C VAL A 133 23.20 -15.65 -10.52
N ASP A 134 22.62 -16.77 -10.13
CA ASP A 134 23.22 -18.11 -10.24
C ASP A 134 23.14 -18.68 -11.66
N ASP A 135 22.20 -18.21 -12.49
CA ASP A 135 22.09 -18.64 -13.89
C ASP A 135 23.32 -18.23 -14.68
N SER A 136 24.11 -19.22 -15.12
CA SER A 136 25.32 -19.01 -15.92
C SER A 136 25.06 -18.46 -17.32
N GLU A 137 23.83 -18.58 -17.84
CA GLU A 137 23.43 -18.06 -19.16
C GLU A 137 22.86 -16.63 -19.08
N ALA A 138 22.58 -16.12 -17.88
CA ALA A 138 22.10 -14.76 -17.69
C ALA A 138 23.20 -13.73 -18.02
N LEU A 139 22.81 -12.63 -18.68
CA LEU A 139 23.69 -11.51 -18.99
C LEU A 139 24.29 -10.94 -17.70
N GLU A 140 25.59 -10.59 -17.72
CA GLU A 140 26.25 -9.97 -16.57
C GLU A 140 25.52 -8.70 -16.08
N THR A 141 24.96 -7.92 -17.01
CA THR A 141 24.12 -6.75 -16.68
C THR A 141 22.84 -7.12 -15.92
N ALA A 142 22.23 -8.27 -16.22
CA ALA A 142 21.05 -8.75 -15.50
C ALA A 142 21.42 -9.23 -14.09
N LYS A 143 22.60 -9.82 -13.90
CA LYS A 143 23.12 -10.20 -12.58
C LYS A 143 23.42 -8.98 -11.72
N GLU A 144 24.08 -7.98 -12.29
CA GLU A 144 24.34 -6.71 -11.61
C GLU A 144 23.04 -6.01 -11.20
N GLN A 145 22.04 -5.99 -12.10
CA GLN A 145 20.72 -5.44 -11.78
C GLN A 145 20.02 -6.23 -10.68
N ALA A 146 20.06 -7.56 -10.71
CA ALA A 146 19.47 -8.39 -9.67
C ALA A 146 20.13 -8.15 -8.29
N LEU A 147 21.46 -7.98 -8.25
CA LEU A 147 22.18 -7.62 -7.03
C LEU A 147 21.79 -6.22 -6.53
N LEU A 148 21.61 -5.25 -7.44
CA LEU A 148 21.14 -3.91 -7.10
C LEU A 148 19.70 -3.94 -6.55
N ASP A 149 18.84 -4.76 -7.14
CA ASP A 149 17.45 -4.92 -6.71
C ASP A 149 17.38 -5.59 -5.33
N ILE A 150 18.21 -6.60 -5.05
CA ILE A 150 18.36 -7.20 -3.72
C ILE A 150 18.81 -6.14 -2.70
N ALA A 151 19.83 -5.34 -3.03
CA ALA A 151 20.31 -4.29 -2.13
C ALA A 151 19.24 -3.22 -1.87
N THR A 152 18.47 -2.86 -2.90
CA THR A 152 17.36 -1.92 -2.79
C THR A 152 16.23 -2.49 -1.93
N MET A 153 15.87 -3.75 -2.12
CA MET A 153 14.88 -4.44 -1.28
C MET A 153 15.32 -4.48 0.18
N ALA A 154 16.59 -4.81 0.46
CA ALA A 154 17.12 -4.80 1.83
C ALA A 154 17.00 -3.42 2.50
N LYS A 155 17.32 -2.36 1.76
CA LYS A 155 17.18 -0.97 2.24
C LYS A 155 15.72 -0.60 2.52
N VAL A 156 14.81 -1.04 1.67
CA VAL A 156 13.36 -0.85 1.88
C VAL A 156 12.90 -1.57 3.14
N ILE A 157 13.31 -2.83 3.33
CA ILE A 157 12.97 -3.63 4.53
C ILE A 157 13.49 -2.96 5.81
N GLU A 158 14.73 -2.46 5.80
CA GLU A 158 15.30 -1.72 6.92
C GLU A 158 14.48 -0.46 7.25
N ASN A 159 14.11 0.31 6.22
CA ASN A 159 13.28 1.50 6.40
C ASN A 159 11.88 1.17 6.95
N GLU A 160 11.22 0.12 6.45
CA GLU A 160 9.93 -0.35 6.97
C GLU A 160 10.06 -0.74 8.45
N SER A 161 11.08 -1.52 8.80
CA SER A 161 11.32 -1.97 10.18
C SER A 161 11.62 -0.80 11.13
N ASN A 162 12.40 0.18 10.68
CA ASN A 162 12.68 1.40 11.44
C ASN A 162 11.41 2.23 11.65
N ILE A 163 10.58 2.40 10.63
CA ILE A 163 9.29 3.09 10.73
C ILE A 163 8.39 2.40 11.75
N GLU A 164 8.21 1.07 11.66
CA GLU A 164 7.38 0.31 12.59
C GLU A 164 7.89 0.42 14.03
N THR A 165 9.20 0.37 14.21
CA THR A 165 9.84 0.49 15.54
C THR A 165 9.62 1.87 16.13
N LEU A 166 9.79 2.93 15.33
CA LEU A 166 9.57 4.32 15.75
C LEU A 166 8.09 4.59 16.05
N ILE A 167 7.17 4.02 15.29
CA ILE A 167 5.73 4.13 15.54
C ILE A 167 5.40 3.41 16.85
N LYS A 168 5.82 2.15 17.04
CA LYS A 168 5.63 1.44 18.32
C LYS A 168 6.22 2.21 19.51
N ALA A 169 7.37 2.85 19.34
CA ALA A 169 8.00 3.69 20.37
C ALA A 169 7.18 4.94 20.75
N LYS A 170 6.34 5.45 19.84
CA LYS A 170 5.42 6.56 20.12
C LYS A 170 4.18 6.15 20.93
N GLY A 171 3.94 4.84 21.11
CA GLY A 171 2.87 4.31 21.97
C GLY A 171 1.76 3.56 21.23
N PHE A 172 1.92 3.28 19.93
CA PHE A 172 1.00 2.41 19.21
C PHE A 172 1.29 0.93 19.51
N GLU A 173 0.24 0.12 19.73
CA GLU A 173 0.37 -1.28 20.14
C GLU A 173 1.04 -2.13 19.05
N GLU A 174 0.54 -2.03 17.82
CA GLU A 174 1.00 -2.82 16.69
C GLU A 174 0.93 -1.98 15.41
N CYS A 175 1.95 -2.08 14.56
CA CYS A 175 2.05 -1.31 13.33
C CYS A 175 2.76 -2.15 12.27
N VAL A 176 2.28 -2.06 11.03
CA VAL A 176 2.93 -2.62 9.85
C VAL A 176 3.07 -1.54 8.79
N ALA A 177 4.30 -1.32 8.33
CA ALA A 177 4.62 -0.35 7.28
C ALA A 177 5.00 -1.08 5.99
N VAL A 178 4.42 -0.65 4.87
CA VAL A 178 4.63 -1.20 3.54
C VAL A 178 5.07 -0.10 2.60
N ILE A 179 6.29 -0.18 2.10
CA ILE A 179 6.86 0.73 1.12
C ILE A 179 6.90 0.02 -0.23
N ASN A 180 6.25 0.62 -1.22
CA ASN A 180 6.26 0.18 -2.61
C ASN A 180 6.82 1.31 -3.46
N GLY A 181 8.14 1.30 -3.67
CA GLY A 181 8.85 2.39 -4.36
C GLY A 181 8.60 3.73 -3.68
N ASP A 182 7.89 4.63 -4.37
CA ASP A 182 7.62 5.99 -3.90
C ASP A 182 6.33 6.12 -3.05
N LYS A 183 5.64 5.02 -2.76
CA LYS A 183 4.39 5.00 -1.97
C LYS A 183 4.56 4.22 -0.68
N ALA A 184 3.95 4.69 0.40
CA ALA A 184 3.93 3.99 1.67
C ALA A 184 2.50 3.74 2.17
N ASN A 185 2.24 2.55 2.70
CA ASN A 185 1.02 2.20 3.40
C ASN A 185 1.37 1.84 4.83
N VAL A 186 0.79 2.52 5.80
CA VAL A 186 1.00 2.26 7.21
C VAL A 186 -0.32 1.79 7.81
N ILE A 187 -0.31 0.60 8.40
CA ILE A 187 -1.46 0.04 9.10
C ILE A 187 -1.14 0.06 10.58
N VAL A 188 -1.96 0.74 11.37
CA VAL A 188 -1.76 0.90 12.81
C VAL A 188 -2.95 0.33 13.56
N LYS A 189 -2.68 -0.47 14.60
CA LYS A 189 -3.68 -0.93 15.55
C LYS A 189 -4.00 0.19 16.52
N SER A 190 -5.20 0.74 16.44
CA SER A 190 -5.67 1.81 17.32
C SER A 190 -7.20 1.84 17.35
N GLU A 191 -7.78 2.19 18.50
CA GLU A 191 -9.23 2.43 18.64
C GLU A 191 -9.66 3.80 18.07
N GLY A 192 -8.70 4.57 17.54
CA GLY A 192 -8.93 5.78 16.76
C GLY A 192 -7.65 6.57 16.56
N LEU A 193 -7.45 7.12 15.36
CA LEU A 193 -6.32 7.99 15.05
C LEU A 193 -6.70 9.47 15.20
N GLN A 194 -6.05 10.18 16.12
CA GLN A 194 -6.18 11.64 16.20
C GLN A 194 -5.40 12.30 15.05
N PRO A 195 -5.75 13.52 14.61
CA PRO A 195 -4.97 14.25 13.60
C PRO A 195 -3.50 14.47 13.98
N ASN A 196 -3.22 14.57 15.29
CA ASN A 196 -1.87 14.64 15.83
C ASN A 196 -1.08 13.34 15.58
N ASP A 197 -1.72 12.19 15.77
CA ASP A 197 -1.13 10.86 15.58
C ASP A 197 -0.82 10.61 14.11
N LEU A 198 -1.74 10.98 13.21
CA LEU A 198 -1.51 10.93 11.77
C LEU A 198 -0.29 11.77 11.37
N SER A 199 -0.21 13.01 11.87
CA SER A 199 0.92 13.91 11.59
C SER A 199 2.25 13.32 12.06
N GLN A 200 2.25 12.71 13.24
CA GLN A 200 3.43 12.05 13.82
C GLN A 200 3.88 10.82 13.03
N ILE A 201 2.96 10.05 12.47
CA ILE A 201 3.25 8.89 11.62
C ILE A 201 3.81 9.38 10.28
N LEU A 202 3.17 10.37 9.66
CA LEU A 202 3.64 10.97 8.40
C LEU A 202 5.06 11.53 8.52
N GLU A 203 5.37 12.20 9.62
CA GLU A 203 6.71 12.72 9.90
C GLU A 203 7.75 11.60 10.00
N ILE A 204 7.45 10.49 10.69
CA ILE A 204 8.36 9.34 10.78
C ILE A 204 8.65 8.76 9.39
N VAL A 205 7.60 8.55 8.59
CA VAL A 205 7.72 7.98 7.24
C VAL A 205 8.58 8.89 6.36
N TYR A 206 8.36 10.20 6.44
CA TYR A 206 9.16 11.17 5.70
C TYR A 206 10.63 11.17 6.13
N LEU A 207 10.92 11.15 7.43
CA LEU A 207 12.30 11.18 7.95
C LEU A 207 13.07 9.89 7.62
N GLN A 208 12.42 8.73 7.66
CA GLN A 208 13.10 7.45 7.48
C GLN A 208 13.21 7.03 6.00
N ALA A 209 12.14 7.23 5.23
CA ALA A 209 12.07 6.76 3.84
C ALA A 209 12.18 7.88 2.80
N GLY A 210 12.10 9.15 3.21
CA GLY A 210 12.09 10.29 2.27
C GLY A 210 10.81 10.39 1.44
N ILE A 211 9.75 9.64 1.80
CA ILE A 211 8.50 9.57 1.07
C ILE A 211 7.63 10.76 1.47
N LEU A 212 7.14 11.50 0.49
CA LEU A 212 6.29 12.66 0.72
C LEU A 212 4.95 12.23 1.35
N PRO A 213 4.39 13.02 2.29
CA PRO A 213 3.13 12.71 2.96
C PRO A 213 1.94 12.46 2.00
N GLU A 214 1.97 13.05 0.79
CA GLU A 214 0.95 12.85 -0.24
C GLU A 214 0.90 11.42 -0.80
N ASN A 215 1.99 10.66 -0.68
CA ASN A 215 2.10 9.28 -1.14
C ASN A 215 1.98 8.27 0.00
N VAL A 216 1.63 8.73 1.21
CA VAL A 216 1.46 7.89 2.39
C VAL A 216 -0.03 7.68 2.64
N THR A 217 -0.46 6.42 2.70
CA THR A 217 -1.81 6.04 3.12
C THR A 217 -1.75 5.42 4.50
N ILE A 218 -2.53 5.94 5.45
CA ILE A 218 -2.61 5.42 6.82
C ILE A 218 -3.98 4.77 7.00
N MET A 219 -3.99 3.54 7.52
CA MET A 219 -5.20 2.77 7.82
C MET A 219 -5.20 2.33 9.28
N GLU A 220 -6.36 2.41 9.93
CA GLU A 220 -6.57 1.89 11.28
C GLU A 220 -7.25 0.50 11.23
N LYS A 221 -6.92 -0.34 12.21
CA LYS A 221 -7.47 -1.69 12.40
C LYS A 221 -7.75 -1.99 13.86
#